data_AF-A0A1G2HRL2-F1
#
_entry.id   AF-A0A1G2HRL2-F1
#
_cell.length_a   1.000
_cell.length_b   1.000
_cell.length_c   1.000
_cell.angle_alpha   90.00
_cell.angle_beta   90.00
_cell.angle_gamma   90.00
#
_symmetry.space_group_name_H-M   'P 1'
#
loop_
_entity.id
_entity.type
_entity.pdbx_description
1 polymer ?
#
loop_
_entity_poly.entity_id
_entity_poly.type
_entity_poly.pdbx_seq_one_letter_code
_entity_poly.pdbx_strand_id
1 'polypeptide(L)' 'MNIFPIKACEDNQDEAFSEILGFQVLDSNGRILATGENEEEARNAALTALFLSESNPISKKVKLGHKLISKKTARIS' A
#
# COMPACT_ATOMS: atom_id res chain seq x y z
N MET A 1 15.70 2.36 3.63
CA MET A 1 14.40 1.68 3.81
C MET A 1 13.96 1.92 5.23
N ASN A 2 12.77 2.51 5.41
CA ASN A 2 12.22 2.80 6.73
C ASN A 2 10.95 1.97 6.90
N ILE A 3 10.78 1.36 8.08
CA ILE A 3 9.61 0.54 8.41
C ILE A 3 8.71 1.35 9.32
N PHE A 4 7.41 1.36 9.03
CA PHE A 4 6.42 2.06 9.84
C PHE A 4 5.25 1.12 10.17
N PRO A 5 4.74 1.16 11.41
CA PRO A 5 3.52 0.44 11.75
C PRO A 5 2.32 1.10 11.07
N ILE A 6 1.42 0.27 10.55
CA ILE A 6 0.10 0.65 10.06
C ILE A 6 -0.83 0.61 11.26
N LYS A 7 -1.39 1.75 11.63
CA LYS A 7 -2.34 1.87 12.74
C LYS A 7 -3.76 1.86 12.21
N ALA A 8 -4.66 1.16 12.89
CA ALA A 8 -6.09 1.34 12.66
C ALA A 8 -6.45 2.81 12.92
N CYS A 9 -7.06 3.46 11.92
CA CYS A 9 -7.62 4.80 12.10
C CYS A 9 -9.02 4.61 12.67
N GLU A 10 -9.13 4.56 14.00
CA GLU A 10 -10.42 4.74 14.65
C GLU A 10 -10.60 6.22 14.92
N ASP A 11 -11.75 6.77 14.50
CA ASP A 11 -12.19 8.14 14.82
C ASP A 11 -12.44 8.36 16.34
N ASN A 12 -12.07 7.38 17.18
CA ASN A 12 -12.21 7.42 18.63
C ASN A 12 -10.86 7.77 19.29
N GLN A 13 -10.89 8.83 20.08
CA GLN A 13 -9.76 9.57 20.64
C GLN A 13 -9.02 8.85 21.78
N ASP A 14 -8.75 7.55 21.67
CA ASP A 14 -7.92 6.81 22.62
C ASP A 14 -6.60 6.41 21.95
N GLU A 15 -5.68 7.39 21.87
CA GLU A 15 -4.30 7.23 21.33
C GLU A 15 -3.50 6.09 22.01
N ALA A 16 -3.96 5.58 23.16
CA ALA A 16 -3.28 4.56 23.95
C ALA A 16 -3.39 3.14 23.37
N PHE A 17 -4.35 2.86 22.48
CA PHE A 17 -4.63 1.50 21.98
C PHE A 17 -4.84 1.43 20.47
N SER A 18 -4.08 2.20 19.68
CA SER A 18 -4.11 2.05 18.23
C SER A 18 -3.60 0.66 17.84
N GLU A 19 -4.51 -0.24 17.45
CA GLU A 19 -4.18 -1.59 16.98
C GLU A 19 -3.24 -1.50 15.79
N ILE A 20 -2.10 -2.19 15.87
CA ILE A 20 -1.16 -2.29 14.76
C ILE A 20 -1.72 -3.34 13.81
N LEU A 21 -2.22 -2.89 12.67
CA LEU A 21 -2.77 -3.75 11.62
C LEU A 21 -1.68 -4.41 10.77
N GLY A 22 -0.45 -3.92 10.86
CA GLY A 22 0.71 -4.47 10.17
C GLY A 22 1.84 -3.47 10.05
N PHE A 23 2.76 -3.72 9.13
CA PHE A 23 3.95 -2.91 8.88
C PHE A 23 4.07 -2.61 7.40
N GLN A 24 4.47 -1.39 7.09
CA GLN A 24 4.80 -0.95 5.74
C GLN A 24 6.25 -0.52 5.65
N VAL A 25 6.91 -0.87 4.56
CA VAL A 25 8.27 -0.42 4.26
C VAL A 25 8.22 0.63 3.18
N LEU A 26 8.90 1.76 3.41
CA LEU A 26 8.98 2.85 2.46
C LEU A 26 10.41 3.01 1.91
N ASP A 27 10.47 3.37 0.63
CA ASP A 27 11.66 3.87 -0.02
C ASP A 27 11.98 5.31 0.44
N SER A 28 13.20 5.76 0.17
CA SER A 28 13.71 7.13 0.33
C SER A 28 12.77 8.21 -0.23
N ASN A 29 11.99 7.90 -1.27
CA ASN A 29 11.01 8.79 -1.88
C ASN A 29 9.64 8.81 -1.19
N GLY A 30 9.48 8.11 -0.06
CA GLY A 30 8.20 7.97 0.64
C GLY A 30 7.19 7.08 -0.10
N ARG A 31 7.65 6.20 -1.00
CA ARG A 31 6.79 5.22 -1.69
C ARG A 31 6.77 3.91 -0.92
N ILE A 32 5.60 3.30 -0.79
CA ILE A 32 5.46 1.98 -0.19
C ILE A 32 6.11 0.95 -1.12
N LEU A 33 7.08 0.21 -0.59
CA LEU A 33 7.76 -0.90 -1.25
C LEU A 33 7.05 -2.22 -0.96
N ALA A 34 6.63 -2.44 0.29
CA ALA A 34 5.93 -3.64 0.72
C ALA A 34 5.15 -3.41 2.00
N THR A 35 4.23 -4.32 2.29
CA THR A 35 3.48 -4.43 3.55
C THR A 35 3.58 -5.87 4.07
N GLY A 36 3.48 -6.05 5.38
CA GLY A 36 3.44 -7.36 6.02
C GLY A 36 2.72 -7.30 7.36
N GLU A 37 2.36 -8.46 7.90
CA GLU A 37 1.71 -8.56 9.22
C GLU A 37 2.71 -8.21 10.33
N ASN A 38 3.99 -8.56 10.11
CA ASN A 38 5.11 -8.31 11.02
C ASN A 38 6.27 -7.55 10.33
N GLU A 39 7.15 -6.93 11.11
CA GLU A 39 8.30 -6.16 10.58
C GLU A 39 9.21 -6.99 9.68
N GLU A 40 9.48 -8.24 10.06
CA GLU A 40 10.39 -9.13 9.32
C GLU A 40 9.80 -9.52 7.96
N GLU A 41 8.51 -9.82 7.92
CA GLU A 41 7.79 -10.12 6.68
C GLU A 41 7.79 -8.91 5.74
N ALA A 42 7.44 -7.74 6.27
CA ALA A 42 7.43 -6.50 5.50
C ALA A 42 8.83 -6.18 4.93
N ARG A 43 9.89 -6.43 5.71
CA ARG A 43 11.29 -6.25 5.28
C ARG A 43 11.69 -7.23 4.19
N ASN A 44 11.38 -8.51 4.35
CA ASN A 44 11.70 -9.55 3.37
C ASN A 44 10.95 -9.32 2.05
N ALA A 45 9.69 -8.90 2.14
CA ALA A 45 8.90 -8.52 0.97
C ALA A 45 9.48 -7.27 0.27
N ALA A 46 9.94 -6.28 1.03
CA ALA A 46 10.58 -5.08 0.46
C ALA A 46 11.90 -5.40 -0.24
N LEU A 47 12.74 -6.25 0.36
CA LEU A 47 13.99 -6.71 -0.25
C LEU A 47 13.73 -7.48 -1.56
N THR A 48 12.71 -8.34 -1.55
CA THR A 48 12.30 -9.09 -2.76
C THR A 48 11.80 -8.14 -3.85
N ALA A 49 10.97 -7.15 -3.50
CA ALA A 49 10.47 -6.15 -4.44
C ALA A 49 11.61 -5.32 -5.05
N LEU A 50 12.61 -4.94 -4.25
CA LEU A 50 13.79 -4.21 -4.74
C LEU A 50 14.63 -5.08 -5.66
N PHE A 51 14.91 -6.32 -5.28
CA PHE A 51 15.67 -7.25 -6.12
C PHE A 51 14.99 -7.46 -7.49
N LEU A 52 13.66 -7.64 -7.50
CA LEU A 52 12.88 -7.75 -8.74
C LEU A 52 12.85 -6.45 -9.55
N SER A 53 12.84 -5.29 -8.88
CA SER A 53 12.89 -3.98 -9.55
C SER A 53 14.25 -3.70 -10.18
N GLU A 54 15.35 -4.05 -9.53
CA GLU A 54 16.71 -3.90 -10.07
C GLU A 54 16.96 -4.88 -11.23
N SER A 55 16.30 -6.05 -11.18
CA SER A 55 16.34 -7.04 -12.26
C SER A 55 15.49 -6.66 -13.49
N ASN A 56 14.69 -5.59 -13.42
CA ASN A 56 13.82 -5.13 -14.51
C ASN A 56 14.04 -3.64 -14.84
N PRO A 57 15.01 -3.28 -15.70
CA PRO A 57 15.07 -1.94 -16.28
C PRO A 57 13.98 -1.68 -17.35
N ILE A 58 12.97 -2.55 -17.50
CA ILE A 58 12.07 -2.53 -18.66
C ILE A 58 10.61 -2.26 -18.27
N SER A 59 10.16 -1.11 -18.78
CA SER A 59 8.81 -0.77 -19.20
C SER A 59 7.75 -0.34 -18.17
N LYS A 60 7.54 0.98 -18.26
CA LYS A 60 6.24 1.63 -18.53
C LYS A 60 5.29 1.77 -17.33
N LYS A 61 5.20 3.03 -16.89
CA LYS A 61 3.98 3.68 -16.39
C LYS A 61 2.74 3.15 -17.14
N VAL A 62 2.05 2.17 -16.57
CA VAL A 62 0.65 1.94 -16.91
C VAL A 62 -0.14 3.03 -16.19
N LYS A 63 -0.31 4.17 -16.87
CA LYS A 63 -1.40 5.10 -16.55
C LYS A 63 -2.69 4.29 -16.67
N LEU A 64 -3.24 3.81 -15.55
CA LEU A 64 -4.58 3.23 -15.53
C LEU A 64 -5.55 4.39 -15.77
N GLY A 65 -5.80 4.65 -17.06
CA GLY A 65 -6.72 5.69 -17.51
C GLY A 65 -8.15 5.33 -17.11
N HIS A 66 -8.77 6.25 -16.38
CA HIS A 66 -10.20 6.58 -16.37
C HIS A 66 -11.14 5.67 -17.18
N LYS A 67 -12.06 4.97 -16.48
CA LYS A 67 -13.51 5.12 -16.69
C LYS A 67 -14.31 4.37 -15.61
N LEU A 68 -14.68 5.06 -14.52
CA LEU A 68 -15.82 4.62 -13.71
C LEU A 68 -17.07 4.85 -14.56
N ILE A 69 -17.56 3.79 -15.20
CA ILE A 69 -18.84 3.83 -15.92
C ILE A 69 -19.93 3.84 -14.84
N SER A 70 -20.49 5.01 -14.53
CA SER A 70 -21.66 5.09 -13.69
C SER A 70 -22.84 4.46 -14.45
N LYS A 71 -23.36 3.33 -13.96
CA LYS A 71 -24.65 2.83 -14.42
C LYS A 71 -25.72 3.68 -13.75
N LYS A 72 -26.15 4.74 -14.45
CA LYS A 72 -27.35 5.51 -14.13
C LYS A 72 -28.56 4.60 -14.31
N THR A 73 -29.25 4.34 -13.21
CA THR A 73 -30.49 3.57 -13.08
C THR A 73 -31.55 4.13 -14.04
N ALA A 74 -31.99 3.33 -15.01
CA ALA A 74 -33.21 3.61 -15.77
C ALA A 74 -34.38 3.01 -15.00
N ARG A 75 -35.14 3.87 -14.31
CA ARG A 75 -36.46 3.57 -13.78
C ARG A 75 -37.41 3.58 -14.99
N ILE A 76 -37.88 2.41 -15.42
CA ILE A 76 -38.94 2.32 -16.43
C ILE A 76 -40.25 2.27 -15.65
N SER A 77 -41.12 3.21 -15.99
CA SER A 77 -42.47 3.40 -15.46
C SER A 77 -43.45 2.35 -16.00
#